data_AF-W0JPI9-F1
#
_entry.id   AF-W0JPI9-F1
#
_cell.length_a   1.000
_cell.length_b   1.000
_cell.length_c   1.000
_cell.angle_alpha   90.00
_cell.angle_beta   90.00
_cell.angle_gamma   90.00
#
_symmetry.space_group_name_H-M   'P 1'
#
loop_
_entity.id
_entity.type
_entity.pdbx_description
1 polymer ?
#
loop_
_entity_poly.entity_id
_entity_poly.type
_entity_poly.pdbx_seq_one_letter_code
_entity_poly.pdbx_strand_id
1 'polypeptide(L)'
;MDTLRRSLLAVAVLTAVVATAAIGASATPSETLVVTDAETGDTLLETPVSEGDNVTLAYTHSVEKTPVKDIYVVDDSELRTDRMVFHSHGAGLPSDADIEETDEGFVVRPNASYETLSVVPGSIAGHELVVVGERYDLVELSDGPVRITLEDRSVGDRITGLFASTGGPNESQWEPNSDESPWVPNSNGFHVEPTLELSDQQLPASDGPSATDPDTR
;
A
#
# COMPACT_ATOMS: atom_id res chain seq x y z
N MET A 1 -20.88 59.91 -20.68
CA MET A 1 -20.02 59.33 -19.62
C MET A 1 -20.47 57.91 -19.23
N ASP A 2 -21.57 57.39 -19.81
CA ASP A 2 -22.15 56.09 -19.45
C ASP A 2 -21.57 54.90 -20.22
N THR A 3 -21.04 55.10 -21.42
CA THR A 3 -20.38 54.04 -22.21
C THR A 3 -19.04 53.63 -21.62
N LEU A 4 -18.28 54.58 -21.07
CA LEU A 4 -17.00 54.36 -20.38
C LEU A 4 -17.15 53.57 -19.07
N ARG A 5 -18.25 53.78 -18.33
CA ARG A 5 -18.56 53.05 -17.09
C ARG A 5 -18.98 51.60 -17.38
N ARG A 6 -19.70 51.37 -18.48
CA ARG A 6 -20.14 50.03 -18.92
C ARG A 6 -18.99 49.19 -19.49
N SER A 7 -18.07 49.81 -20.23
CA SER A 7 -16.87 49.11 -20.73
C SER A 7 -15.88 48.77 -19.61
N LEU A 8 -15.73 49.62 -18.59
CA LEU A 8 -14.91 49.32 -17.41
C LEU A 8 -15.50 48.17 -16.56
N LEU A 9 -16.82 48.11 -16.40
CA LEU A 9 -17.48 47.00 -15.71
C LEU A 9 -17.38 45.68 -16.48
N ALA A 10 -17.48 45.70 -17.81
CA ALA A 10 -17.34 44.50 -18.63
C ALA A 10 -15.92 43.91 -18.58
N VAL A 11 -14.88 44.77 -18.58
CA VAL A 11 -13.49 44.33 -18.44
C VAL A 11 -13.22 43.78 -17.03
N ALA A 12 -13.79 44.38 -15.98
CA ALA A 12 -13.63 43.91 -14.60
C ALA A 12 -14.33 42.55 -14.34
N VAL A 13 -15.46 42.28 -15.00
CA VAL A 13 -16.13 40.98 -14.92
C VAL A 13 -15.34 39.92 -15.71
N LEU A 14 -14.74 40.28 -16.86
CA LEU A 14 -13.93 39.34 -17.64
C LEU A 14 -12.63 38.95 -16.92
N THR A 15 -11.97 39.88 -16.21
CA THR A 15 -10.79 39.56 -15.37
C THR A 15 -11.17 38.78 -14.11
N ALA A 16 -12.34 39.01 -13.52
CA ALA A 16 -12.82 38.22 -12.39
C ALA A 16 -13.13 36.77 -12.78
N VAL A 17 -13.71 36.53 -13.96
CA VAL A 17 -14.00 35.16 -14.44
C VAL A 17 -12.72 34.39 -14.80
N VAL A 18 -11.70 35.06 -15.35
CA VAL A 18 -10.39 34.40 -15.64
C VAL A 18 -9.59 34.15 -14.35
N ALA A 19 -9.73 35.00 -13.32
CA ALA A 19 -9.03 34.81 -12.04
C ALA A 19 -9.65 33.70 -11.15
N THR A 20 -10.87 33.26 -11.42
CA THR A 20 -11.53 32.19 -10.63
C THR A 20 -11.21 30.78 -11.15
N ALA A 21 -10.59 30.66 -12.33
CA ALA A 21 -10.26 29.36 -12.93
C ALA A 21 -8.86 28.82 -12.55
N ALA A 22 -8.08 29.59 -11.77
CA ALA A 22 -6.69 29.27 -11.44
C ALA A 22 -6.47 28.92 -9.95
N ILE A 23 -7.49 28.37 -9.30
CA ILE A 23 -7.36 27.75 -7.96
C ILE A 23 -7.70 26.26 -8.08
N GLY A 24 -7.15 25.59 -9.10
CA GLY A 24 -6.75 24.20 -8.92
C GLY A 24 -5.36 24.29 -8.34
N ALA A 25 -5.20 24.12 -7.03
CA ALA A 25 -3.88 23.90 -6.46
C ALA A 25 -3.32 22.67 -7.17
N SER A 26 -2.44 22.90 -8.14
CA SER A 26 -1.56 21.87 -8.65
C SER A 26 -0.62 21.56 -7.50
N ALA A 27 -1.08 20.74 -6.56
CA ALA A 27 -0.22 20.05 -5.63
C ALA A 27 0.74 19.28 -6.52
N THR A 28 1.98 19.77 -6.60
CA THR A 28 3.04 18.98 -7.20
C THR A 28 3.15 17.73 -6.32
N PRO A 29 3.06 16.52 -6.87
CA PRO A 29 3.23 15.32 -6.08
C PRO A 29 4.57 15.44 -5.35
N SER A 30 4.48 15.45 -4.02
CA SER A 30 5.64 15.55 -3.13
C SER A 30 6.32 14.21 -2.97
N GLU A 31 5.56 13.13 -3.14
CA GLU A 31 5.97 11.78 -2.83
C GLU A 31 5.73 10.85 -4.01
N THR A 32 6.41 9.72 -3.98
CA THR A 32 6.23 8.63 -4.94
C THR A 32 5.93 7.37 -4.16
N LEU A 33 4.83 6.71 -4.51
CA LEU A 33 4.58 5.35 -4.08
C LEU A 33 5.46 4.42 -4.90
N VAL A 34 6.27 3.62 -4.22
CA VAL A 34 7.21 2.68 -4.83
C VAL A 34 6.81 1.27 -4.44
N VAL A 35 6.71 0.38 -5.43
CA VAL A 35 6.60 -1.06 -5.21
C VAL A 35 7.93 -1.71 -5.56
N THR A 36 8.48 -2.47 -4.63
CA THR A 36 9.74 -3.22 -4.83
C THR A 36 9.52 -4.71 -4.64
N ASP A 37 10.25 -5.51 -5.39
CA ASP A 37 10.42 -6.93 -5.08
C ASP A 37 11.14 -7.05 -3.73
N ALA A 38 10.56 -7.81 -2.80
CA ALA A 38 11.07 -7.88 -1.44
C ALA A 38 12.35 -8.71 -1.31
N GLU A 39 12.65 -9.57 -2.28
CA GLU A 39 13.83 -10.44 -2.28
C GLU A 39 15.00 -9.78 -3.00
N THR A 40 14.78 -9.23 -4.19
CA THR A 40 15.83 -8.61 -5.01
C THR A 40 16.02 -7.13 -4.71
N GLY A 41 14.98 -6.44 -4.24
CA GLY A 41 14.94 -4.99 -4.07
C GLY A 41 14.69 -4.22 -5.36
N ASP A 42 14.39 -4.91 -6.47
CA ASP A 42 14.13 -4.26 -7.76
C ASP A 42 12.85 -3.44 -7.69
N THR A 43 12.89 -2.22 -8.23
CA THR A 43 11.69 -1.37 -8.36
C THR A 43 10.80 -1.88 -9.49
N LEU A 44 9.57 -2.26 -9.14
CA LEU A 44 8.57 -2.82 -10.04
C LEU A 44 7.57 -1.76 -10.52
N LEU A 45 7.25 -0.79 -9.65
CA LEU A 45 6.33 0.30 -9.94
C LEU A 45 6.75 1.58 -9.21
N GLU A 46 6.59 2.71 -9.88
CA GLU A 46 6.67 4.05 -9.28
C GLU A 46 5.47 4.87 -9.75
N THR A 47 4.67 5.37 -8.81
CA THR A 47 3.52 6.22 -9.11
C THR A 47 3.57 7.46 -8.23
N PRO A 48 3.51 8.68 -8.79
CA PRO A 48 3.49 9.90 -8.00
C PRO A 48 2.21 9.99 -7.18
N VAL A 49 2.32 10.42 -5.93
CA VAL A 49 1.21 10.62 -5.01
C VAL A 49 1.37 11.92 -4.22
N SER A 50 0.28 12.40 -3.64
CA SER A 50 0.23 13.57 -2.78
C SER A 50 -0.36 13.19 -1.42
N GLU A 51 -0.01 13.97 -0.41
CA GLU A 51 -0.67 13.96 0.89
C GLU A 51 -2.21 13.94 0.74
N GLY A 52 -2.86 12.99 1.41
CA GLY A 52 -4.30 12.78 1.33
C GLY A 52 -4.78 11.88 0.17
N ASP A 53 -3.91 11.42 -0.73
CA ASP A 53 -4.29 10.48 -1.78
C ASP A 53 -4.61 9.09 -1.22
N ASN A 54 -5.60 8.43 -1.81
CA ASN A 54 -5.97 7.07 -1.44
C ASN A 54 -5.10 6.04 -2.17
N VAL A 55 -4.65 5.04 -1.40
CA VAL A 55 -3.98 3.83 -1.88
C VAL A 55 -4.82 2.65 -1.42
N THR A 56 -5.31 1.83 -2.34
CA THR A 56 -6.17 0.68 -2.01
C THR A 56 -5.51 -0.63 -2.40
N LEU A 57 -5.41 -1.56 -1.46
CA LEU A 57 -5.09 -2.96 -1.72
C LEU A 57 -6.40 -3.76 -1.79
N ALA A 58 -6.71 -4.31 -2.96
CA ALA A 58 -7.92 -5.09 -3.20
C ALA A 58 -7.56 -6.57 -3.45
N TYR A 59 -8.31 -7.48 -2.84
CA TYR A 59 -8.10 -8.93 -3.00
C TYR A 59 -9.35 -9.73 -2.63
N THR A 60 -9.34 -11.01 -2.97
CA THR A 60 -10.36 -11.99 -2.58
C THR A 60 -9.88 -12.78 -1.37
N HIS A 61 -10.68 -12.77 -0.29
CA HIS A 61 -10.38 -13.54 0.91
C HIS A 61 -10.37 -15.05 0.61
N SER A 62 -9.33 -15.76 1.05
CA SER A 62 -9.02 -17.11 0.56
C SER A 62 -10.07 -18.17 0.94
N VAL A 63 -10.66 -18.07 2.14
CA VAL A 63 -11.66 -19.03 2.65
C VAL A 63 -13.06 -18.63 2.19
N GLU A 64 -13.42 -17.39 2.49
CA GLU A 64 -14.78 -16.86 2.28
C GLU A 64 -15.07 -16.54 0.81
N LYS A 65 -14.03 -16.42 -0.02
CA LYS A 65 -14.13 -16.04 -1.44
C LYS A 65 -14.89 -14.72 -1.65
N THR A 66 -14.81 -13.82 -0.68
CA THR A 66 -15.42 -12.49 -0.70
C THR A 66 -14.37 -11.41 -0.96
N PRO A 67 -14.75 -10.30 -1.61
CA PRO A 67 -13.83 -9.19 -1.83
C PRO A 67 -13.51 -8.47 -0.52
N VAL A 68 -12.25 -8.05 -0.41
CA VAL A 68 -11.70 -7.21 0.65
C VAL A 68 -11.01 -6.02 0.00
N LYS A 69 -11.14 -4.85 0.63
CA LYS A 69 -10.37 -3.65 0.29
C LYS A 69 -9.77 -3.08 1.56
N ASP A 70 -8.45 -2.98 1.60
CA ASP A 70 -7.72 -2.20 2.59
C ASP A 70 -7.41 -0.83 1.98
N ILE A 71 -8.04 0.22 2.50
CA ILE A 71 -7.87 1.60 2.04
C ILE A 71 -6.95 2.35 2.99
N TYR A 72 -5.87 2.86 2.44
CA TYR A 72 -4.88 3.71 3.07
C TYR A 72 -4.95 5.11 2.49
N VAL A 73 -4.45 6.07 3.26
CA VAL A 73 -4.20 7.43 2.83
C VAL A 73 -2.74 7.79 3.05
N VAL A 74 -2.16 8.52 2.11
CA VAL A 74 -0.82 9.09 2.22
C VAL A 74 -0.85 10.16 3.32
N ASP A 75 -0.07 9.97 4.37
CA ASP A 75 -0.07 10.77 5.60
C ASP A 75 1.36 10.87 6.15
N ASP A 76 2.04 12.01 5.96
CA ASP A 76 3.40 12.27 6.47
C ASP A 76 4.42 11.15 6.15
N SER A 77 4.49 10.71 4.89
CA SER A 77 5.34 9.60 4.41
C SER A 77 5.03 8.21 4.97
N GLU A 78 3.88 8.05 5.62
CA GLU A 78 3.32 6.78 5.99
C GLU A 78 2.02 6.49 5.21
N LEU A 79 1.71 5.21 5.08
CA LEU A 79 0.40 4.75 4.64
C LEU A 79 -0.45 4.53 5.88
N ARG A 80 -1.31 5.50 6.21
CA ARG A 80 -2.24 5.39 7.33
C ARG A 80 -3.52 4.69 6.88
N THR A 81 -3.99 3.71 7.65
CA THR A 81 -5.27 3.06 7.36
C THR A 81 -6.41 4.07 7.51
N ASP A 82 -7.24 4.19 6.48
CA ASP A 82 -8.52 4.89 6.54
C ASP A 82 -9.62 3.92 6.98
N ARG A 83 -9.75 2.81 6.24
CA ARG A 83 -10.72 1.76 6.53
C ARG A 83 -10.41 0.48 5.80
N MET A 84 -10.97 -0.61 6.30
CA MET A 84 -11.09 -1.88 5.59
C MET A 84 -12.56 -2.15 5.29
N VAL A 85 -12.85 -2.61 4.08
CA VAL A 85 -14.20 -3.01 3.64
C VAL A 85 -14.22 -4.48 3.28
N PHE A 86 -15.14 -5.24 3.87
CA PHE A 86 -15.27 -6.69 3.65
C PHE A 86 -16.74 -7.13 3.71
N HIS A 87 -17.03 -8.38 3.31
CA HIS A 87 -18.41 -8.85 3.07
C HIS A 87 -18.78 -10.15 3.81
N SER A 88 -17.95 -10.61 4.76
CA SER A 88 -18.25 -11.79 5.59
C SER A 88 -17.61 -11.68 6.98
N HIS A 89 -18.22 -12.32 7.98
CA HIS A 89 -17.63 -12.50 9.32
C HIS A 89 -16.84 -13.82 9.46
N GLY A 90 -16.46 -14.43 8.34
CA GLY A 90 -15.71 -15.69 8.33
C GLY A 90 -14.32 -15.60 8.96
N ALA A 91 -13.70 -16.76 9.15
CA ALA A 91 -12.41 -16.87 9.81
C ALA A 91 -11.34 -16.01 9.12
N GLY A 92 -10.57 -15.24 9.90
CA GLY A 92 -9.49 -14.39 9.38
C GLY A 92 -9.89 -12.95 9.05
N LEU A 93 -11.18 -12.62 9.13
CA LEU A 93 -11.67 -11.24 9.04
C LEU A 93 -11.99 -10.68 10.43
N PRO A 94 -12.02 -9.34 10.60
CA PRO A 94 -12.35 -8.72 11.87
C PRO A 94 -13.70 -9.20 12.43
N SER A 95 -13.68 -9.79 13.63
CA SER A 95 -14.87 -10.27 14.36
C SER A 95 -15.13 -9.51 15.67
N ASP A 96 -14.08 -8.98 16.29
CA ASP A 96 -14.12 -8.34 17.62
C ASP A 96 -13.83 -6.83 17.56
N ALA A 97 -13.97 -6.23 16.37
CA ALA A 97 -13.82 -4.79 16.15
C ALA A 97 -15.18 -4.07 16.15
N ASP A 98 -15.16 -2.75 16.27
CA ASP A 98 -16.32 -1.91 16.01
C ASP A 98 -16.62 -1.91 14.50
N ILE A 99 -17.51 -2.80 14.07
CA ILE A 99 -17.89 -2.99 12.67
C ILE A 99 -19.13 -2.15 12.35
N GLU A 100 -19.01 -1.31 11.33
CA GLU A 100 -20.13 -0.55 10.76
C GLU A 100 -20.70 -1.31 9.55
N GLU A 101 -22.02 -1.56 9.52
CA GLU A 101 -22.70 -2.09 8.34
C GLU A 101 -23.12 -0.93 7.42
N THR A 102 -22.64 -0.95 6.18
CA THR A 102 -22.86 0.11 5.19
C THR A 102 -23.32 -0.49 3.85
N ASP A 103 -23.74 0.37 2.92
CA ASP A 103 -24.04 -0.06 1.55
C ASP A 103 -22.80 -0.60 0.79
N GLU A 104 -21.57 -0.31 1.25
CA GLU A 104 -20.32 -0.83 0.68
C GLU A 104 -19.93 -2.21 1.25
N GLY A 105 -20.54 -2.62 2.37
CA GLY A 105 -20.18 -3.83 3.13
C GLY A 105 -19.94 -3.52 4.61
N PHE A 106 -19.27 -4.44 5.29
CA PHE A 106 -18.79 -4.26 6.66
C PHE A 106 -17.52 -3.42 6.64
N VAL A 107 -17.52 -2.35 7.44
CA VAL A 107 -16.43 -1.38 7.50
C VAL A 107 -15.82 -1.38 8.88
N VAL A 108 -14.50 -1.45 8.95
CA VAL A 108 -13.73 -1.20 10.18
C VAL A 108 -12.70 -0.11 9.93
N ARG A 109 -12.41 0.67 10.97
CA ARG A 109 -11.50 1.84 10.90
C ARG A 109 -10.40 1.70 11.93
N PRO A 110 -9.43 0.80 11.71
CA PRO A 110 -8.30 0.66 12.62
C PRO A 110 -7.42 1.91 12.53
N ASN A 111 -6.84 2.30 13.65
CA ASN A 111 -5.89 3.42 13.71
C ASN A 111 -4.46 2.88 13.64
N ALA A 112 -3.96 2.64 12.43
CA ALA A 112 -2.61 2.13 12.17
C ALA A 112 -1.96 2.92 11.03
N SER A 113 -0.64 3.09 11.11
CA SER A 113 0.20 3.70 10.07
C SER A 113 1.37 2.77 9.76
N TYR A 114 1.83 2.81 8.50
CA TYR A 114 2.87 1.93 8.01
C TYR A 114 3.85 2.69 7.11
N GLU A 115 5.14 2.69 7.47
CA GLU A 115 6.23 3.11 6.57
C GLU A 115 6.41 2.12 5.41
N THR A 116 6.04 0.85 5.61
CA THR A 116 6.14 -0.21 4.59
C THR A 116 4.99 -1.19 4.72
N LEU A 117 4.24 -1.37 3.63
CA LEU A 117 3.27 -2.46 3.51
C LEU A 117 3.95 -3.65 2.82
N SER A 118 3.95 -4.80 3.48
CA SER A 118 4.42 -6.06 2.90
C SER A 118 3.24 -6.88 2.40
N VAL A 119 3.27 -7.25 1.12
CA VAL A 119 2.20 -8.02 0.48
C VAL A 119 2.81 -9.25 -0.17
N VAL A 120 2.13 -10.38 -0.08
CA VAL A 120 2.45 -11.57 -0.86
C VAL A 120 1.37 -11.73 -1.93
N PRO A 121 1.60 -11.26 -3.17
CA PRO A 121 0.65 -11.41 -4.25
C PRO A 121 0.34 -12.89 -4.48
N GLY A 122 -0.90 -13.17 -4.83
CA GLY A 122 -1.36 -14.55 -5.00
C GLY A 122 -2.50 -14.59 -5.99
N SER A 123 -2.36 -15.42 -7.02
CA SER A 123 -3.31 -15.51 -8.15
C SER A 123 -4.73 -15.93 -7.75
N ILE A 124 -4.87 -16.71 -6.67
CA ILE A 124 -6.18 -17.09 -6.13
C ILE A 124 -6.88 -15.90 -5.48
N ALA A 125 -6.13 -15.06 -4.77
CA ALA A 125 -6.66 -13.86 -4.14
C ALA A 125 -6.82 -12.72 -5.16
N GLY A 126 -5.98 -12.68 -6.19
CA GLY A 126 -5.99 -11.64 -7.23
C GLY A 126 -5.68 -10.28 -6.62
N HIS A 127 -4.49 -10.14 -6.00
CA HIS A 127 -4.10 -8.89 -5.36
C HIS A 127 -3.90 -7.79 -6.40
N GLU A 128 -4.63 -6.69 -6.23
CA GLU A 128 -4.56 -5.52 -7.08
C GLU A 128 -4.26 -4.29 -6.21
N LEU A 129 -3.36 -3.44 -6.68
CA LEU A 129 -3.08 -2.16 -6.09
C LEU A 129 -3.78 -1.06 -6.90
N VAL A 130 -4.50 -0.17 -6.22
CA VAL A 130 -5.13 0.99 -6.85
C VAL A 130 -4.56 2.27 -6.24
N VAL A 131 -3.93 3.10 -7.07
CA VAL A 131 -3.26 4.34 -6.66
C VAL A 131 -3.78 5.48 -7.52
N VAL A 132 -4.40 6.50 -6.90
CA VAL A 132 -4.98 7.66 -7.61
C VAL A 132 -5.94 7.24 -8.74
N GLY A 133 -6.63 6.10 -8.57
CA GLY A 133 -7.56 5.53 -9.55
C GLY A 133 -6.95 4.67 -10.66
N GLU A 134 -5.61 4.61 -10.76
CA GLU A 134 -4.91 3.67 -11.63
C GLU A 134 -4.79 2.31 -10.95
N ARG A 135 -4.95 1.22 -11.72
CA ARG A 135 -5.01 -0.15 -11.20
C ARG A 135 -3.82 -0.95 -11.70
N TYR A 136 -3.18 -1.69 -10.80
CA TYR A 136 -1.99 -2.48 -11.05
C TYR A 136 -2.18 -3.90 -10.52
N ASP A 137 -2.06 -4.90 -11.38
CA ASP A 137 -2.11 -6.29 -10.97
C ASP A 137 -0.78 -6.69 -10.33
N LEU A 138 -0.78 -6.87 -9.00
CA LEU A 138 0.43 -7.22 -8.27
C LEU A 138 0.89 -8.66 -8.57
N VAL A 139 0.00 -9.52 -9.04
CA VAL A 139 0.30 -10.89 -9.45
C VAL A 139 1.05 -10.90 -10.77
N GLU A 140 0.74 -9.97 -11.68
CA GLU A 140 1.51 -9.82 -12.93
C GLU A 140 2.83 -9.07 -12.72
N LEU A 141 2.91 -8.20 -11.70
CA LEU A 141 4.09 -7.40 -11.40
C LEU A 141 5.21 -8.20 -10.70
N SER A 142 4.87 -9.21 -9.90
CA SER A 142 5.84 -9.95 -9.08
C SER A 142 5.49 -11.42 -8.92
N ASP A 143 6.50 -12.29 -9.03
CA ASP A 143 6.41 -13.71 -8.68
C ASP A 143 6.62 -13.97 -7.17
N GLY A 144 7.04 -12.95 -6.42
CA GLY A 144 7.39 -13.03 -5.00
C GLY A 144 6.75 -11.94 -4.13
N PRO A 145 7.07 -11.90 -2.83
CA PRO A 145 6.60 -10.86 -1.93
C PRO A 145 7.05 -9.48 -2.40
N VAL A 146 6.22 -8.46 -2.19
CA VAL A 146 6.53 -7.06 -2.53
C VAL A 146 6.46 -6.18 -1.30
N ARG A 147 7.20 -5.07 -1.33
CA ARG A 147 7.11 -3.98 -0.37
C ARG A 147 6.60 -2.72 -1.05
N ILE A 148 5.64 -2.07 -0.41
CA ILE A 148 5.07 -0.81 -0.86
C ILE A 148 5.47 0.26 0.14
N THR A 149 6.13 1.32 -0.34
CA THR A 149 6.67 2.42 0.46
C THR A 149 6.34 3.76 -0.17
N LEU A 150 6.40 4.81 0.63
CA LEU A 150 6.41 6.19 0.16
C LEU A 150 7.85 6.70 0.18
N GLU A 151 8.26 7.37 -0.89
CA GLU A 151 9.57 8.00 -0.98
C GLU A 151 9.47 9.46 -1.38
N ASP A 152 10.25 10.30 -0.71
CA ASP A 152 10.48 11.71 -1.06
C ASP A 152 11.25 11.80 -2.37
N ARG A 153 10.55 11.68 -3.50
CA ARG A 153 11.09 11.91 -4.84
C ARG A 153 10.41 13.11 -5.45
N SER A 154 10.72 14.28 -4.89
CA SER A 154 10.24 15.54 -5.46
C SER A 154 10.59 15.61 -6.94
N VAL A 155 9.64 16.05 -7.77
CA VAL A 155 9.82 16.19 -9.24
C VAL A 155 11.07 17.01 -9.60
N GLY A 156 11.52 17.88 -8.70
CA GLY A 156 12.74 18.69 -8.85
C GLY A 156 14.03 17.86 -9.02
N ASP A 157 14.14 16.69 -8.40
CA ASP A 157 15.36 15.86 -8.49
C ASP A 157 15.52 15.18 -9.85
N ARG A 158 14.40 14.84 -10.51
CA ARG A 158 14.44 14.29 -11.88
C ARG A 158 14.85 15.32 -12.92
N ILE A 159 14.57 16.60 -12.69
CA ILE A 159 14.96 17.70 -13.59
C ILE A 159 16.47 17.98 -13.51
N THR A 160 17.08 17.88 -12.32
CA THR A 160 18.53 18.03 -12.14
C THR A 160 19.32 16.95 -12.91
N GLY A 161 18.84 15.70 -12.93
CA GLY A 161 19.44 14.61 -13.71
C GLY A 161 19.38 14.82 -15.24
N LEU A 162 18.29 15.42 -15.74
CA LEU A 162 18.13 15.74 -17.16
C LEU A 162 19.07 16.86 -17.64
N PHE A 163 19.38 17.85 -16.78
CA PHE A 163 20.32 18.91 -17.10
C PHE A 163 21.79 18.52 -16.87
N ALA A 164 22.08 17.58 -15.96
CA ALA A 164 23.42 17.04 -15.78
C ALA A 164 23.91 16.18 -16.97
N SER A 165 22.99 15.66 -17.80
CA SER A 165 23.34 14.89 -19.00
C SER A 165 23.84 15.75 -20.17
N THR A 166 23.74 17.09 -20.12
CA THR A 166 24.13 17.96 -21.23
C THR A 166 25.25 18.92 -20.81
N GLY A 167 26.47 18.40 -20.63
CA GLY A 167 27.68 19.22 -20.56
C GLY A 167 28.83 18.61 -19.73
N GLY A 168 29.77 17.92 -20.37
CA GLY A 168 31.10 17.66 -19.79
C GLY A 168 32.07 18.86 -19.99
N PRO A 169 33.37 18.80 -19.58
CA PRO A 169 34.07 17.65 -18.99
C PRO A 169 34.94 17.95 -17.73
N ASN A 170 35.35 16.85 -17.08
CA ASN A 170 36.61 16.54 -16.36
C ASN A 170 37.07 17.28 -15.07
N GLU A 171 37.53 16.43 -14.14
CA GLU A 171 38.56 16.62 -13.09
C GLU A 171 38.25 17.43 -11.82
N SER A 172 37.96 16.71 -10.73
CA SER A 172 38.76 16.84 -9.49
C SER A 172 38.89 15.50 -8.78
N GLN A 173 40.09 14.95 -8.89
CA GLN A 173 40.69 13.93 -8.03
C GLN A 173 40.53 14.31 -6.55
N TRP A 174 39.79 13.50 -5.79
CA TRP A 174 39.82 13.47 -4.32
C TRP A 174 39.63 12.03 -3.83
N GLU A 175 40.71 11.46 -3.30
CA GLU A 175 40.75 10.44 -2.23
C GLU A 175 41.40 11.16 -1.03
N PRO A 176 41.04 10.95 0.27
CA PRO A 176 40.96 9.65 0.97
C PRO A 176 39.83 9.63 2.05
N ASN A 177 39.55 8.64 2.93
CA ASN A 177 40.34 7.65 3.67
C ASN A 177 39.49 6.39 3.94
N SER A 178 40.17 5.26 3.95
CA SER A 178 39.73 4.00 4.55
C SER A 178 39.91 4.09 6.06
N ASP A 179 38.83 4.28 6.83
CA ASP A 179 38.73 3.92 8.26
C ASP A 179 37.38 4.39 8.84
N GLU A 180 36.26 3.89 8.34
CA GLU A 180 35.00 3.89 9.11
C GLU A 180 34.26 2.57 8.86
N SER A 181 34.18 1.75 9.91
CA SER A 181 33.46 0.48 9.95
C SER A 181 31.99 0.69 9.56
N PRO A 182 31.42 -0.12 8.66
CA PRO A 182 30.00 0.00 8.33
C PRO A 182 29.14 -0.35 9.54
N TRP A 183 28.28 0.60 9.88
CA TRP A 183 27.17 0.49 10.82
C TRP A 183 26.30 -0.73 10.46
N VAL A 184 25.96 -1.55 11.45
CA VAL A 184 25.06 -2.72 11.30
C VAL A 184 23.69 -2.32 11.82
N PRO A 185 22.63 -2.24 11.00
CA PRO A 185 21.27 -2.12 11.50
C PRO A 185 20.82 -3.46 12.11
N ASN A 186 20.33 -3.38 13.34
CA ASN A 186 19.88 -4.51 14.14
C ASN A 186 18.71 -5.24 13.46
N SER A 187 18.90 -6.54 13.21
CA SER A 187 17.84 -7.49 12.88
C SER A 187 16.99 -7.75 14.12
N ASN A 188 15.86 -7.05 14.25
CA ASN A 188 14.76 -7.44 15.13
C ASN A 188 13.44 -7.27 14.36
N GLY A 189 13.18 -8.22 13.46
CA GLY A 189 11.90 -8.43 12.80
C GLY A 189 11.49 -9.88 13.01
N PHE A 190 10.28 -10.07 13.52
CA PHE A 190 9.67 -11.31 13.99
C PHE A 190 9.96 -12.54 13.10
N HIS A 191 10.62 -13.56 13.67
CA HIS A 191 10.74 -14.88 13.08
C HIS A 191 9.46 -15.67 13.38
N VAL A 192 8.57 -15.80 12.40
CA VAL A 192 7.50 -16.81 12.45
C VAL A 192 8.05 -18.09 11.86
N GLU A 193 8.31 -19.08 12.72
CA GLU A 193 8.67 -20.42 12.28
C GLU A 193 7.52 -21.02 11.45
N PRO A 194 7.77 -21.60 10.26
CA PRO A 194 6.80 -22.46 9.63
C PRO A 194 6.72 -23.76 10.45
N THR A 195 5.69 -23.88 11.31
CA THR A 195 5.33 -25.16 11.91
C THR A 195 4.78 -26.07 10.81
N LEU A 196 5.66 -26.86 10.21
CA LEU A 196 5.31 -28.08 9.48
C LEU A 196 6.20 -29.21 10.01
N GLU A 197 5.91 -29.65 11.24
CA GLU A 197 6.22 -31.02 11.66
C GLU A 197 4.94 -31.86 11.52
N LEU A 198 4.77 -32.46 10.35
CA LEU A 198 4.03 -33.73 10.26
C LEU A 198 5.02 -34.85 10.60
N SER A 199 5.30 -35.00 11.89
CA SER A 199 5.94 -36.20 12.42
C SER A 199 4.83 -37.19 12.79
N ASP A 200 4.76 -38.28 12.03
CA ASP A 200 3.97 -39.48 12.30
C ASP A 200 4.17 -39.94 13.75
N GLN A 201 3.23 -39.59 14.62
CA GLN A 201 3.11 -40.21 15.93
C GLN A 201 1.93 -41.20 15.93
N GLN A 202 2.33 -42.45 15.70
CA GLN A 202 1.70 -43.70 16.11
C GLN A 202 0.61 -43.52 17.19
N LEU A 203 -0.65 -43.73 16.80
CA LEU A 203 -1.80 -43.82 17.72
C LEU A 203 -1.60 -44.99 18.71
N PRO A 204 -1.74 -44.80 20.03
CA PRO A 204 -1.98 -45.93 20.93
C PRO A 204 -3.42 -46.42 20.75
N ALA A 205 -3.57 -47.75 20.75
CA ALA A 205 -4.86 -48.44 20.63
C ALA A 205 -5.85 -47.96 21.69
N SER A 206 -6.99 -47.47 21.25
CA SER A 206 -8.15 -47.20 22.10
C SER A 206 -8.86 -48.51 22.42
N ASP A 207 -8.72 -48.96 23.66
CA ASP A 207 -9.61 -49.94 24.31
C ASP A 207 -11.05 -49.43 24.22
N GLY A 208 -11.89 -50.17 23.50
CA GLY A 208 -13.33 -49.90 23.43
C GLY A 208 -14.04 -50.41 24.70
N PRO A 209 -15.12 -49.76 25.16
CA PRO A 209 -15.93 -50.31 26.24
C PRO A 209 -16.70 -51.55 25.78
N SER A 210 -16.54 -52.65 26.52
CA SER A 210 -17.28 -53.90 26.41
C SER A 210 -18.80 -53.66 26.37
N ALA A 211 -19.42 -54.09 25.28
CA ALA A 211 -20.86 -54.29 25.22
C ALA A 211 -21.24 -55.43 26.17
N THR A 212 -22.14 -55.13 27.12
CA THR A 212 -22.78 -56.15 27.96
C THR A 212 -23.84 -56.84 27.12
N ASP A 213 -23.66 -58.14 26.90
CA ASP A 213 -24.58 -59.05 26.23
C ASP A 213 -25.82 -59.30 27.13
N PRO A 214 -27.06 -59.12 26.63
CA PRO A 214 -28.26 -59.45 27.36
C PRO A 214 -28.96 -60.69 26.80
N ASP A 215 -28.49 -61.90 27.10
CA ASP A 215 -29.38 -63.08 27.25
C ASP A 215 -28.62 -64.33 27.73
N THR A 216 -28.83 -64.78 28.97
CA THR A 216 -29.01 -66.22 29.25
C THR A 216 -29.76 -66.40 30.58
N ARG A 217 -30.98 -66.96 30.45
CA ARG A 217 -31.79 -67.76 31.38
C ARG A 217 -31.32 -67.97 32.83
#